data_AF-A0A2D4L230-F1
#
_entry.id   AF-A0A2D4L230-F1
#
_cell.length_a   1.000
_cell.length_b   1.000
_cell.length_c   1.000
_cell.angle_alpha   90.00
_cell.angle_beta   90.00
_cell.angle_gamma   90.00
#
_symmetry.space_group_name_H-M   'P 1'
#
loop_
_entity.id
_entity.type
_entity.pdbx_description
1 polymer ?
#
loop_
_entity_poly.entity_id
_entity_poly.type
_entity_poly.pdbx_seq_one_letter_code
_entity_poly.pdbx_strand_id
1 'polypeptide(L)'
;LKTPKSELCSKLGMDLKRTLLLRLARKDPSLHPDDPAKREAVYNKYKEFVIPEEEAEWIGLSLEEAVEKQRVLEKKDPVPLFRVYAEELILHLQKQQKF
;
A
#
# COMPACT_ATOMS: atom_id res chain seq x y z
N LEU A 1 -14.34 13.80 -3.84
CA LEU A 1 -13.17 13.24 -4.56
C LEU A 1 -12.57 14.24 -5.56
N LYS A 2 -13.39 15.03 -6.27
CA LYS A 2 -12.95 16.06 -7.22
C LYS A 2 -12.11 17.19 -6.62
N THR A 3 -12.43 17.66 -5.41
CA THR A 3 -11.73 18.78 -4.77
C THR A 3 -10.23 18.50 -4.59
N PRO A 4 -9.33 19.38 -5.05
CA PRO A 4 -7.88 19.25 -4.90
C PRO A 4 -7.45 19.56 -3.45
N LYS A 5 -6.21 19.15 -3.10
CA LYS A 5 -5.65 19.33 -1.74
C LYS A 5 -5.59 20.82 -1.33
N SER A 6 -5.22 21.69 -2.27
CA SER A 6 -5.08 23.14 -2.06
C SER A 6 -6.39 23.85 -1.72
N GLU A 7 -7.53 23.32 -2.17
CA GLU A 7 -8.86 23.89 -1.89
C GLU A 7 -9.52 23.25 -0.68
N LEU A 8 -9.21 21.97 -0.41
CA LEU A 8 -9.83 21.24 0.69
C LEU A 8 -9.38 21.76 2.07
N CYS A 9 -8.13 22.23 2.18
CA CYS A 9 -7.56 22.87 3.37
C CYS A 9 -7.83 22.16 4.72
N SER A 10 -8.04 20.84 4.69
CA SER A 10 -8.44 20.05 5.85
C SER A 10 -7.74 18.69 5.84
N LYS A 11 -7.02 18.40 6.92
CA LYS A 11 -6.35 17.11 7.11
C LYS A 11 -7.37 15.97 7.18
N LEU A 12 -8.44 16.14 7.97
CA LEU A 12 -9.55 15.18 8.04
C LEU A 12 -10.18 14.94 6.66
N GLY A 13 -10.40 16.00 5.88
CA GLY A 13 -10.91 15.87 4.52
C GLY A 13 -9.99 15.04 3.62
N MET A 14 -8.68 15.22 3.74
CA MET A 14 -7.70 14.43 3.01
C MET A 14 -7.65 12.97 3.47
N ASP A 15 -7.80 12.72 4.77
CA ASP A 15 -7.85 11.36 5.32
C ASP A 15 -9.11 10.60 4.87
N LEU A 16 -10.25 11.28 4.82
CA LEU A 16 -11.48 10.75 4.23
C LEU A 16 -11.30 10.47 2.73
N LYS A 17 -10.68 11.40 1.98
CA LYS A 17 -10.39 11.20 0.55
C LYS A 17 -9.52 9.97 0.33
N ARG A 18 -8.43 9.82 1.08
CA ARG A 18 -7.55 8.64 1.03
C ARG A 18 -8.31 7.35 1.32
N THR A 19 -9.10 7.33 2.41
CA THR A 19 -9.86 6.14 2.82
C THR A 19 -10.85 5.70 1.73
N LEU A 20 -11.56 6.66 1.13
CA LEU A 20 -12.47 6.38 0.02
C LEU A 20 -11.73 5.84 -1.21
N LEU A 21 -10.60 6.44 -1.59
CA LEU A 21 -9.79 5.97 -2.73
C LEU A 21 -9.27 4.54 -2.51
N LEU A 22 -8.80 4.22 -1.31
CA LEU A 22 -8.37 2.85 -0.96
C LEU A 22 -9.52 1.85 -1.03
N ARG A 23 -10.71 2.21 -0.56
CA ARG A 23 -11.91 1.36 -0.66
C ARG A 23 -12.33 1.11 -2.11
N LEU A 24 -12.15 2.09 -2.98
CA LEU A 24 -12.41 1.97 -4.42
C LEU A 24 -11.36 1.07 -5.10
N ALA A 25 -10.07 1.24 -4.77
CA ALA A 25 -8.99 0.43 -5.34
C ALA A 25 -9.11 -1.05 -4.94
N ARG A 26 -9.39 -1.34 -3.66
CA ARG A 26 -9.48 -2.71 -3.12
C ARG A 26 -10.78 -3.44 -3.45
N LYS A 27 -11.81 -2.72 -3.93
CA LYS A 27 -13.19 -3.26 -4.12
C LYS A 27 -13.67 -4.06 -2.89
N ASP A 28 -13.51 -3.44 -1.73
CA ASP A 28 -13.76 -4.07 -0.43
C ASP A 28 -15.16 -4.74 -0.32
N PRO A 29 -15.23 -6.07 -0.11
CA PRO A 29 -16.49 -6.79 -0.02
C PRO A 29 -17.30 -6.43 1.25
N SER A 30 -16.70 -5.77 2.24
CA SER A 30 -17.39 -5.30 3.45
C SER A 30 -18.38 -4.16 3.17
N LEU A 31 -18.30 -3.51 2.01
CA LEU A 31 -19.25 -2.48 1.61
C LEU A 31 -20.58 -3.14 1.23
N HIS A 32 -21.64 -2.92 2.00
CA HIS A 32 -22.96 -3.53 1.78
C HIS A 32 -22.87 -5.08 1.64
N PRO A 33 -22.52 -5.80 2.74
CA PRO A 33 -22.29 -7.24 2.68
C PRO A 33 -23.51 -8.02 2.20
N ASP A 34 -24.72 -7.57 2.59
CA ASP A 34 -25.99 -8.23 2.26
C ASP A 34 -26.57 -7.83 0.90
N ASP A 35 -26.02 -6.80 0.24
CA ASP A 35 -26.54 -6.27 -1.03
C ASP A 35 -25.44 -6.01 -2.07
N PRO A 36 -25.07 -7.06 -2.83
CA PRO A 36 -24.07 -6.95 -3.89
C PRO A 36 -24.46 -5.99 -5.02
N ALA A 37 -25.76 -5.85 -5.32
CA ALA A 37 -26.23 -4.99 -6.41
C ALA A 37 -26.01 -3.51 -6.05
N LYS A 38 -26.31 -3.14 -4.80
CA LYS A 38 -26.03 -1.80 -4.29
C LYS A 38 -24.54 -1.52 -4.17
N ARG A 39 -23.74 -2.50 -3.75
CA ARG A 39 -22.27 -2.39 -3.74
C ARG A 39 -21.73 -2.05 -5.14
N GLU A 40 -22.15 -2.81 -6.14
CA GLU A 40 -21.72 -2.60 -7.53
C GLU A 40 -22.19 -1.25 -8.08
N ALA A 41 -23.42 -0.83 -7.77
CA ALA A 41 -23.91 0.50 -8.15
C ALA A 41 -23.08 1.64 -7.54
N VAL A 42 -22.67 1.52 -6.27
CA VAL A 42 -21.78 2.50 -5.62
C VAL A 42 -20.41 2.54 -6.29
N TYR A 43 -19.79 1.39 -6.57
CA TYR A 43 -18.50 1.36 -7.25
C TYR A 43 -18.56 1.95 -8.66
N ASN A 44 -19.60 1.63 -9.43
CA ASN A 44 -19.78 2.19 -10.77
C ASN A 44 -19.97 3.71 -10.75
N LYS A 45 -20.66 4.26 -9.73
CA LYS A 45 -20.84 5.71 -9.56
C LYS A 45 -19.52 6.47 -9.40
N TYR A 46 -18.52 5.88 -8.74
CA TYR A 46 -17.24 6.52 -8.43
C TYR A 46 -16.06 5.97 -9.25
N LYS A 47 -16.33 5.21 -10.32
CA LYS A 47 -15.32 4.55 -11.15
C LYS A 47 -14.29 5.51 -11.75
N GLU A 48 -14.67 6.76 -12.01
CA GLU A 48 -13.77 7.80 -12.54
C GLU A 48 -12.60 8.16 -11.60
N PHE A 49 -12.71 7.85 -10.30
CA PHE A 49 -11.70 8.18 -9.29
C PHE A 49 -10.83 6.99 -8.89
N VAL A 50 -10.96 5.85 -9.57
CA VAL A 50 -10.16 4.68 -9.26
C VAL A 50 -8.71 4.96 -9.65
N ILE A 51 -7.83 4.90 -8.65
CA ILE A 51 -6.38 4.95 -8.79
C ILE A 51 -5.80 3.66 -8.18
N PRO A 52 -4.58 3.25 -8.57
CA PRO A 52 -3.92 2.11 -7.96
C PRO A 52 -3.82 2.25 -6.44
N GLU A 53 -3.89 1.12 -5.74
CA GLU A 53 -3.77 1.08 -4.28
C GLU A 53 -2.46 1.70 -3.80
N GLU A 54 -1.36 1.38 -4.48
CA GLU A 54 -0.03 1.91 -4.20
C GLU A 54 -0.01 3.44 -4.23
N GLU A 55 -0.70 4.07 -5.17
CA GLU A 55 -0.78 5.54 -5.27
C GLU A 55 -1.73 6.13 -4.23
N ALA A 56 -2.91 5.52 -4.06
CA ALA A 56 -3.94 5.98 -3.11
C ALA A 56 -3.41 6.05 -1.67
N GLU A 57 -2.56 5.10 -1.33
CA GLU A 57 -1.95 4.94 -0.03
C GLU A 57 -1.07 6.13 0.43
N TRP A 58 -0.58 6.95 -0.50
CA TRP A 58 0.23 8.14 -0.21
C TRP A 58 -0.56 9.46 -0.26
N ILE A 59 -1.82 9.43 -0.71
CA ILE A 59 -2.63 10.64 -0.83
C ILE A 59 -2.94 11.23 0.55
N GLY A 60 -2.67 12.53 0.72
CA GLY A 60 -3.07 13.25 1.94
C GLY A 60 -2.15 13.05 3.15
N LEU A 61 -1.06 12.28 3.00
CA LEU A 61 -0.01 12.23 3.99
C LEU A 61 0.70 13.57 4.12
N SER A 62 1.07 13.94 5.35
CA SER A 62 2.09 14.96 5.61
C SER A 62 3.48 14.40 5.31
N LEU A 63 4.48 15.29 5.31
CA LEU A 63 5.87 14.87 5.10
C LEU A 63 6.30 13.89 6.20
N GLU A 64 5.96 14.18 7.45
CA GLU A 64 6.30 13.38 8.61
C GLU A 64 5.63 12.01 8.55
N GLU A 65 4.34 11.95 8.20
CA GLU A 65 3.62 10.69 8.06
C GLU A 65 4.19 9.83 6.90
N ALA A 66 4.57 10.47 5.78
CA ALA A 66 5.16 9.78 4.64
C ALA A 66 6.54 9.21 4.97
N VAL A 67 7.38 9.98 5.68
CA VAL A 67 8.70 9.53 6.15
C VAL A 67 8.55 8.36 7.12
N GLU A 68 7.66 8.46 8.10
CA GLU A 68 7.45 7.37 9.07
C GLU A 68 6.91 6.11 8.38
N LYS A 69 5.97 6.26 7.45
CA LYS A 69 5.47 5.13 6.65
C LYS A 69 6.60 4.44 5.89
N GLN A 70 7.46 5.20 5.20
CA GLN A 70 8.59 4.63 4.47
C GLN A 70 9.57 3.94 5.41
N ARG A 71 9.87 4.56 6.56
CA ARG A 71 10.74 3.99 7.59
C ARG A 71 10.23 2.64 8.09
N VAL A 72 8.91 2.51 8.31
CA VAL A 72 8.28 1.25 8.74
C VAL A 72 8.32 0.19 7.64
N LEU A 73 8.09 0.56 6.38
CA LEU A 73 8.15 -0.36 5.23
C LEU A 73 9.56 -0.91 5.00
N GLU A 74 10.58 -0.06 5.15
CA GLU A 74 11.98 -0.43 4.96
C GLU A 74 12.62 -1.06 6.20
N LYS A 75 11.95 -0.99 7.36
CA LYS A 75 12.44 -1.57 8.60
C LYS A 75 12.59 -3.09 8.43
N LYS A 76 13.83 -3.52 8.29
CA LYS A 76 14.24 -4.93 8.26
C LYS A 76 15.21 -5.15 9.40
N ASP A 77 14.99 -6.22 10.15
CA ASP A 77 15.97 -6.64 11.15
C ASP A 77 17.27 -7.04 10.44
N PRO A 78 18.44 -6.72 11.03
CA PRO A 78 19.71 -7.06 10.41
C PRO A 78 19.81 -8.58 10.27
N VAL A 79 20.07 -9.05 9.04
CA VAL A 79 20.28 -10.47 8.78
C VAL A 79 21.59 -10.90 9.44
N PRO A 80 21.59 -11.89 10.35
CA PRO A 80 22.81 -12.34 10.99
C PRO A 80 23.85 -12.82 9.98
N LEU A 81 25.08 -12.34 10.09
CA LEU A 81 26.18 -12.68 9.16
C LEU A 81 26.46 -14.18 9.08
N PHE A 82 26.17 -14.93 10.16
CA PHE A 82 26.25 -16.39 10.14
C PHE A 82 25.44 -17.01 8.98
N ARG A 83 24.23 -16.50 8.71
CA ARG A 83 23.38 -17.01 7.61
C ARG A 83 24.02 -16.72 6.26
N VAL A 84 24.53 -15.50 6.09
CA VAL A 84 25.23 -15.06 4.87
C VAL A 84 26.43 -15.97 4.60
N TYR A 85 27.31 -16.16 5.58
CA TYR A 85 28.49 -17.01 5.43
C TYR A 85 28.16 -18.50 5.23
N ALA A 86 27.10 -19.00 5.87
CA ALA A 86 26.65 -20.38 5.65
C ALA A 86 26.14 -20.59 4.21
N GLU A 87 25.37 -19.64 3.67
CA GLU A 87 24.91 -19.67 2.27
C GLU A 87 26.08 -19.58 1.28
N GLU A 88 27.04 -18.70 1.53
CA GLU A 88 28.27 -18.59 0.74
C GLU A 88 29.09 -19.87 0.75
N LEU A 89 29.24 -20.53 1.92
CA LEU A 89 29.96 -21.79 2.05
C LEU A 89 29.28 -22.90 1.24
N ILE A 90 27.95 -23.02 1.32
CA ILE A 90 27.18 -24.01 0.54
C ILE A 90 27.40 -23.77 -0.96
N LEU A 91 27.31 -22.52 -1.41
CA LEU A 91 27.57 -22.14 -2.81
C LEU A 91 29.00 -22.51 -3.24
N HIS A 92 29.99 -22.34 -2.37
CA HIS A 92 31.37 -22.69 -2.65
C HIS A 92 31.55 -24.21 -2.81
N LEU A 93 30.98 -24.99 -1.88
CA LEU A 93 31.05 -26.46 -1.92
C LEU A 93 30.35 -27.02 -3.16
N GLN A 94 29.18 -26.48 -3.54
CA GLN A 94 28.46 -26.89 -4.75
C GLN A 94 29.26 -26.62 -6.03
N LYS A 95 30.03 -25.53 -6.07
CA LYS A 95 30.93 -25.25 -7.21
C LYS A 95 32.08 -26.24 -7.31
N GLN A 96 32.64 -26.66 -6.17
CA GLN A 96 33.72 -27.63 -6.11
C GLN A 96 33.25 -29.05 -6.49
N GLN A 97 32.01 -29.41 -6.18
CA GLN A 97 31.44 -30.73 -6.46
C GLN A 97 31.00 -30.94 -7.93
N LYS A 98 30.99 -29.87 -8.74
CA LYS A 98 30.63 -29.90 -10.17
C LYS A 98 31.83 -30.16 -11.10
N PHE A 99 32.96 -30.61 -10.54
CA PHE A 99 34.13 -31.15 -11.25
C PHE A 99 34.40 -32.57 -10.76
#